data_AF-Q3AWZ9-F1
#
_entry.id   AF-Q3AWZ9-F1
#
_cell.length_a   1.000
_cell.length_b   1.000
_cell.length_c   1.000
_cell.angle_alpha   90.00
_cell.angle_beta   90.00
_cell.angle_gamma   90.00
#
_symmetry.space_group_name_H-M   'P 1'
#
loop_
_entity.id
_entity.type
_entity.pdbx_description
1 polymer ?
#
loop_
_entity_poly.entity_id
_entity_poly.type
_entity_poly.pdbx_seq_one_letter_code
_entity_poly.pdbx_strand_id
1 'polypeptide(L)'
;MSYKPFYRIYLQPTQSRLFFSFVTYTPQTRDQMIRCGDLRDDEEYINQVVCDFLLFIAEGILDVRFTSDFPIQYDDVMIVCSRQRGRGVQHEYLLGIQAERLTNSGSELLDLLGNVLSSPLWEGFVKRRD
;
A
#
# COMPACT_ATOMS: atom_id res chain seq x y z
N MET A 1 -14.61 -18.36 9.96
CA MET A 1 -13.37 -18.02 9.23
C MET A 1 -12.63 -16.98 10.06
N SER A 2 -11.38 -17.21 10.44
CA SER A 2 -10.59 -16.19 11.14
C SER A 2 -10.36 -15.03 10.16
N TYR A 3 -10.87 -13.85 10.48
CA TYR A 3 -10.62 -12.63 9.72
C TYR A 3 -9.15 -12.26 9.93
N LYS A 4 -8.30 -12.58 8.95
CA LYS A 4 -6.90 -12.16 8.95
C LYS A 4 -6.81 -10.83 8.21
N PRO A 5 -6.63 -9.69 8.92
CA PRO A 5 -6.40 -8.41 8.24
C PRO A 5 -5.18 -8.54 7.32
N PHE A 6 -5.24 -7.88 6.16
CA PHE A 6 -4.20 -7.90 5.12
C PHE A 6 -3.87 -9.28 4.53
N TYR A 7 -4.83 -10.21 4.55
CA TYR A 7 -4.65 -11.53 3.93
C TYR A 7 -4.33 -11.39 2.43
N ARG A 8 -3.21 -12.00 2.02
CA ARG A 8 -2.69 -12.05 0.64
C ARG A 8 -2.31 -10.69 0.04
N ILE A 9 -2.10 -9.69 0.89
CA ILE A 9 -1.36 -8.49 0.54
C ILE A 9 0.13 -8.76 0.77
N TYR A 10 0.98 -8.27 -0.14
CA TYR A 10 2.43 -8.38 -0.01
C TYR A 10 3.13 -7.07 -0.35
N LEU A 11 4.20 -6.75 0.37
CA LEU A 11 5.06 -5.60 0.13
C LEU A 11 6.52 -6.05 0.07
N GLN A 12 7.20 -5.67 -1.01
CA GLN A 12 8.62 -5.94 -1.21
C GLN A 12 9.35 -4.61 -1.47
N PRO A 13 10.53 -4.42 -0.86
CA PRO A 13 11.35 -3.25 -1.14
C PRO A 13 11.89 -3.34 -2.57
N THR A 14 12.22 -2.19 -3.14
CA THR A 14 13.06 -2.14 -4.35
C THR A 14 14.48 -1.72 -3.97
N GLN A 15 15.34 -1.50 -4.97
CA GLN A 15 16.66 -0.89 -4.74
C GLN A 15 16.57 0.59 -4.33
N SER A 16 15.42 1.23 -4.55
CA SER A 16 15.17 2.61 -4.13
C SER A 16 14.29 2.65 -2.90
N ARG A 17 14.62 3.51 -1.94
CA ARG A 17 13.81 3.76 -0.74
C ARG A 17 12.45 4.40 -1.03
N LEU A 18 12.26 4.97 -2.22
CA LEU A 18 11.03 5.67 -2.62
C LEU A 18 10.07 4.78 -3.41
N PHE A 19 10.48 3.56 -3.78
CA PHE A 19 9.66 2.68 -4.60
C PHE A 19 9.49 1.32 -3.96
N PHE A 20 8.27 0.79 -4.08
CA PHE A 20 7.88 -0.48 -3.50
C PHE A 20 7.13 -1.34 -4.52
N SER A 21 7.38 -2.65 -4.51
CA SER A 21 6.51 -3.61 -5.19
C SER A 21 5.43 -4.05 -4.23
N PHE A 22 4.18 -3.70 -4.55
CA PHE A 22 3.01 -4.00 -3.74
C PHE A 22 2.06 -4.93 -4.49
N VAL A 23 1.71 -6.05 -3.87
CA VAL A 23 0.78 -7.03 -4.42
C VAL A 23 -0.51 -7.01 -3.63
N THR A 24 -1.62 -6.77 -4.31
CA THR A 24 -2.97 -6.86 -3.74
C THR A 24 -3.92 -7.54 -4.73
N TYR A 25 -5.15 -7.77 -4.31
CA TYR A 25 -6.24 -8.28 -5.17
C TYR A 25 -6.82 -7.14 -5.98
N THR A 26 -7.33 -7.45 -7.19
CA THR A 26 -7.86 -6.45 -8.11
C THR A 26 -8.88 -5.54 -7.42
N PRO A 27 -8.58 -4.26 -7.20
CA PRO A 27 -9.56 -3.33 -6.68
C PRO A 27 -10.56 -2.97 -7.76
N GLN A 28 -11.75 -2.54 -7.34
CA GLN A 28 -12.73 -2.05 -8.30
C GLN A 28 -12.22 -0.76 -8.94
N THR A 29 -12.32 -0.68 -10.27
CA THR A 29 -12.06 0.58 -10.99
C THR A 29 -13.16 1.58 -10.68
N ARG A 30 -12.90 2.88 -10.89
CA ARG A 30 -13.91 3.93 -10.78
C ARG A 30 -15.21 3.56 -11.52
N ASP A 31 -15.09 3.15 -12.77
CA ASP A 31 -16.25 2.75 -13.59
C ASP A 31 -16.99 1.53 -13.03
N GLN A 32 -16.29 0.62 -12.37
CA GLN A 32 -16.94 -0.52 -11.71
C GLN A 32 -17.72 -0.05 -10.47
N MET A 33 -17.12 0.81 -9.63
CA MET A 33 -17.77 1.36 -8.45
C MET A 33 -19.01 2.19 -8.81
N ILE A 34 -18.94 2.99 -9.88
CA ILE A 34 -20.09 3.74 -10.41
C ILE A 34 -21.19 2.79 -10.88
N ARG A 35 -20.82 1.77 -11.66
CA ARG A 35 -21.80 0.81 -12.19
C ARG A 35 -22.51 -0.01 -11.11
N CYS A 36 -21.85 -0.32 -9.99
CA CYS A 36 -22.49 -1.01 -8.87
C CYS A 36 -23.17 -0.06 -7.86
N GLY A 37 -23.06 1.26 -8.04
CA GLY A 37 -23.68 2.26 -7.18
C GLY A 37 -22.92 2.55 -5.88
N ASP A 38 -21.69 2.04 -5.75
CA ASP A 38 -20.81 2.28 -4.60
C ASP A 38 -20.11 3.64 -4.68
N LEU A 39 -20.09 4.27 -5.87
CA LEU A 39 -19.56 5.62 -6.09
C LEU A 39 -20.52 6.40 -7.00
N ARG A 40 -20.82 7.65 -6.66
CA ARG A 40 -21.60 8.53 -7.55
C ARG A 40 -20.70 9.15 -8.62
N ASP A 41 -21.30 9.55 -9.74
CA ASP A 41 -20.55 10.14 -10.85
C ASP A 41 -19.79 11.43 -10.49
N ASP A 42 -20.29 12.17 -9.49
CA ASP A 42 -19.73 13.42 -8.97
C ASP A 42 -18.80 13.23 -7.77
N GLU A 43 -18.68 12.00 -7.26
CA GLU A 43 -17.81 11.70 -6.13
C GLU A 43 -16.36 11.47 -6.58
N GLU A 44 -15.43 11.90 -5.72
CA GLU A 44 -14.01 11.69 -5.91
C GLU A 44 -13.67 10.20 -5.80
N TYR A 45 -12.96 9.68 -6.78
CA TYR A 45 -12.48 8.30 -6.75
C TYR A 45 -11.20 8.20 -5.92
N ILE A 46 -11.30 7.50 -4.79
CA ILE A 46 -10.14 7.13 -3.99
C ILE A 46 -9.63 5.77 -4.46
N ASN A 47 -8.36 5.74 -4.87
CA ASN A 47 -7.72 4.53 -5.38
C ASN A 47 -7.46 3.55 -4.23
N GLN A 48 -8.22 2.47 -4.21
CA GLN A 48 -8.14 1.42 -3.18
C GLN A 48 -6.74 0.81 -3.03
N VAL A 49 -5.94 0.73 -4.11
CA VAL A 49 -4.55 0.20 -4.03
C VAL A 49 -3.69 1.07 -3.11
N VAL A 50 -3.82 2.39 -3.22
CA VAL A 50 -3.04 3.34 -2.43
C VAL A 50 -3.48 3.29 -0.97
N CYS A 51 -4.79 3.20 -0.72
CA CYS A 51 -5.32 3.03 0.63
C CYS A 51 -4.85 1.72 1.27
N ASP A 52 -4.95 0.60 0.56
CA ASP A 52 -4.48 -0.70 1.04
C ASP A 52 -2.98 -0.66 1.37
N PHE A 53 -2.18 0.00 0.53
CA PHE A 53 -0.76 0.18 0.78
C PHE A 53 -0.50 0.97 2.07
N LEU A 54 -1.16 2.12 2.25
CA LEU A 54 -0.99 2.97 3.43
C LEU A 54 -1.46 2.27 4.72
N LEU A 55 -2.61 1.61 4.67
CA LEU A 55 -3.11 0.80 5.79
C LEU A 55 -2.15 -0.36 6.10
N PHE A 56 -1.61 -1.01 5.08
CA PHE A 56 -0.70 -2.13 5.28
C PHE A 56 0.62 -1.69 5.90
N ILE A 57 1.23 -0.59 5.46
CA ILE A 57 2.47 -0.10 6.09
C ILE A 57 2.22 0.34 7.52
N ALA A 58 1.13 1.08 7.79
CA ALA A 58 0.84 1.60 9.12
C ALA A 58 0.47 0.48 10.09
N GLU A 59 -0.60 -0.25 9.79
CA GLU A 59 -1.21 -1.18 10.73
C GLU A 59 -0.67 -2.61 10.58
N GLY A 60 -0.31 -3.02 9.36
CA GLY A 60 0.18 -4.37 9.08
C GLY A 60 1.68 -4.59 9.36
N ILE A 61 2.50 -3.54 9.18
CA ILE A 61 3.96 -3.62 9.31
C ILE A 61 4.45 -2.90 10.56
N LEU A 62 4.05 -1.64 10.72
CA LEU A 62 4.52 -0.77 11.80
C LEU A 62 3.69 -0.88 13.09
N ASP A 63 2.53 -1.57 13.04
CA ASP A 63 1.58 -1.75 14.16
C ASP A 63 1.14 -0.42 14.79
N VAL A 64 0.98 0.62 13.95
CA VAL A 64 0.45 1.93 14.33
C VAL A 64 -0.85 2.20 13.58
N ARG A 65 -1.75 2.96 14.22
CA ARG A 65 -3.04 3.31 13.60
C ARG A 65 -2.82 4.29 12.44
N PHE A 66 -3.45 4.04 11.29
CA PHE A 66 -3.45 5.01 10.20
C PHE A 66 -4.39 6.17 10.54
N THR A 67 -3.86 7.39 10.61
CA THR A 67 -4.61 8.63 10.91
C THR A 67 -4.15 9.76 9.99
N SER A 68 -4.81 10.92 10.08
CA SER A 68 -4.41 12.15 9.37
C SER A 68 -3.00 12.62 9.70
N ASP A 69 -2.46 12.21 10.85
CA ASP A 69 -1.13 12.59 11.32
C ASP A 69 -0.04 11.58 10.89
N PHE A 70 -0.43 10.53 10.16
CA PHE A 70 0.53 9.54 9.66
C PHE A 70 1.53 10.23 8.69
N PRO A 71 2.85 9.98 8.78
CA PRO A 71 3.84 10.79 8.05
C PRO A 71 3.80 10.75 6.51
N ILE A 72 3.08 9.80 5.92
CA ILE A 72 2.90 9.67 4.46
C ILE A 72 1.40 9.55 4.17
N GLN A 73 0.85 10.49 3.42
CA GLN A 73 -0.58 10.55 3.13
C GLN A 73 -0.90 10.02 1.73
N TYR A 74 -2.19 9.88 1.44
CA TYR A 74 -2.69 9.37 0.15
C TYR A 74 -2.07 10.11 -1.05
N ASP A 75 -2.05 11.43 -1.00
CA ASP A 75 -1.54 12.26 -2.08
C ASP A 75 -0.02 12.23 -2.24
N ASP A 76 0.73 11.63 -1.32
CA ASP A 76 2.18 11.48 -1.41
C ASP A 76 2.56 10.20 -2.17
N VAL A 77 1.59 9.30 -2.40
CA VAL A 77 1.79 8.01 -3.05
C VAL A 77 1.27 8.05 -4.48
N MET A 78 2.03 7.46 -5.40
CA MET A 78 1.62 7.31 -6.79
C MET A 78 1.77 5.86 -7.26
N ILE A 79 0.88 5.43 -8.15
CA ILE A 79 1.04 4.19 -8.90
C ILE A 79 1.88 4.51 -10.14
N VAL A 80 3.09 3.95 -10.21
CA VAL A 80 3.99 4.14 -11.35
C VAL A 80 3.59 3.24 -12.50
N CYS A 81 3.37 1.95 -12.21
CA CYS A 81 2.89 0.98 -13.17
C CYS A 81 2.24 -0.21 -12.45
N SER A 82 1.54 -1.05 -13.22
CA SER A 82 0.91 -2.26 -12.69
C SER A 82 1.02 -3.41 -13.68
N ARG A 83 1.05 -4.64 -13.17
CA ARG A 83 0.93 -5.87 -13.96
C ARG A 83 0.04 -6.88 -13.26
N GLN A 84 -0.60 -7.73 -14.04
CA GLN A 84 -1.27 -8.91 -13.51
C GLN A 84 -0.26 -10.02 -13.19
N ARG A 85 -0.47 -10.74 -12.09
CA ARG A 85 0.27 -11.95 -11.73
C ARG A 85 -0.66 -13.17 -11.65
N GLY A 86 -0.11 -14.33 -11.99
CA GLY A 86 -0.84 -15.61 -11.91
C GLY A 86 -2.02 -15.67 -12.89
N ARG A 87 -3.12 -16.31 -12.47
CA ARG A 87 -4.36 -16.47 -13.28
C ARG A 87 -5.24 -15.21 -13.30
N GLY A 88 -4.68 -14.02 -13.06
CA GLY A 88 -5.39 -12.74 -13.15
C GLY A 88 -6.12 -12.27 -11.89
N VAL A 89 -5.96 -12.95 -10.75
CA VAL A 89 -6.61 -12.57 -9.48
C VAL A 89 -5.72 -11.68 -8.61
N GLN A 90 -4.40 -11.75 -8.81
CA GLN A 90 -3.43 -10.91 -8.11
C GLN A 90 -2.85 -9.87 -9.05
N HIS A 91 -2.69 -8.67 -8.54
CA HIS A 91 -2.09 -7.56 -9.24
C HIS A 91 -0.86 -7.09 -8.47
N GLU A 92 0.21 -6.81 -9.19
CA GLU A 92 1.41 -6.18 -8.66
C GLU A 92 1.48 -4.75 -9.17
N TYR A 93 1.72 -3.83 -8.25
CA TYR A 93 1.82 -2.41 -8.48
C TYR A 93 3.22 -1.96 -8.06
N LEU A 94 3.87 -1.20 -8.92
CA LEU A 94 5.01 -0.40 -8.51
C LEU A 94 4.47 0.90 -7.93
N LEU A 95 4.59 1.05 -6.62
CA LEU A 95 4.22 2.27 -5.91
C LEU A 95 5.45 3.16 -5.73
N GLY A 96 5.26 4.46 -5.86
CA GLY A 96 6.27 5.48 -5.64
C GLY A 96 5.82 6.49 -4.60
N ILE A 97 6.77 7.05 -3.87
CA ILE A 97 6.58 8.19 -2.97
C ILE A 97 7.09 9.46 -3.67
N GLN A 98 6.27 10.50 -3.68
CA GLN A 98 6.61 11.82 -4.24
C GLN A 98 7.67 12.51 -3.36
N ALA A 99 8.91 12.50 -3.84
CA ALA A 99 10.06 13.00 -3.09
C ALA A 99 9.93 14.49 -2.72
N GLU A 100 9.30 15.27 -3.58
CA GLU A 100 9.08 16.70 -3.45
C GLU A 100 8.08 17.05 -2.34
N ARG A 101 7.23 16.10 -1.92
CA ARG A 101 6.25 16.27 -0.83
C ARG A 101 6.74 15.69 0.49
N LEU A 102 7.88 14.98 0.46
CA LEU A 102 8.35 14.21 1.59
C LEU A 102 8.84 15.12 2.73
N THR A 103 8.19 14.99 3.88
CA THR A 103 8.59 15.66 5.10
C THR A 103 9.77 14.93 5.77
N ASN A 104 10.38 15.55 6.79
CA ASN A 104 11.41 14.89 7.60
C ASN A 104 10.86 13.62 8.27
N SER A 105 9.67 13.70 8.89
CA SER A 105 9.01 12.55 9.51
C SER A 105 8.64 11.48 8.49
N GLY A 106 8.26 11.87 7.27
CA GLY A 106 8.05 10.93 6.16
C GLY A 106 9.33 10.21 5.78
N SER A 107 10.46 10.92 5.73
CA SER A 107 11.77 10.32 5.46
C SER A 107 12.19 9.33 6.55
N GLU A 108 12.03 9.69 7.82
CA GLU A 108 12.31 8.82 8.96
C GLU A 108 11.44 7.55 8.94
N LEU A 109 10.16 7.68 8.57
CA LEU A 109 9.27 6.55 8.41
C LEU A 109 9.71 5.61 7.26
N LEU A 110 10.18 6.16 6.14
CA LEU A 110 10.71 5.36 5.04
C LEU A 110 12.00 4.62 5.43
N ASP A 111 12.86 5.24 6.22
CA ASP A 111 14.07 4.58 6.74
C ASP A 111 13.70 3.45 7.72
N LEU A 112 12.74 3.69 8.60
CA LEU A 112 12.19 2.66 9.50
C LEU A 112 11.59 1.48 8.72
N LEU A 113 10.74 1.78 7.74
CA LEU A 113 10.13 0.78 6.87
C LEU A 113 11.21 0.00 6.11
N GLY A 114 12.18 0.68 5.52
CA GLY A 114 13.31 0.08 4.82
C GLY A 114 14.07 -0.91 5.71
N ASN A 115 14.32 -0.57 6.97
CA ASN A 115 14.97 -1.47 7.93
C ASN A 115 14.15 -2.74 8.21
N VAL A 116 12.82 -2.62 8.34
CA VAL A 116 11.93 -3.78 8.52
C VAL A 116 11.93 -4.66 7.28
N LEU A 117 11.76 -4.07 6.10
CA LEU A 117 11.68 -4.79 4.83
C LEU A 117 13.01 -5.44 4.42
N SER A 118 14.14 -4.91 4.90
CA SER A 118 15.48 -5.48 4.65
C SER A 118 15.83 -6.64 5.59
N SER A 119 14.98 -6.94 6.58
CA SER A 119 15.21 -8.05 7.49
C SER A 119 15.20 -9.38 6.72
N PRO A 120 16.15 -10.30 6.98
CA PRO A 120 16.11 -11.66 6.41
C PRO A 120 14.85 -12.45 6.77
N LEU A 121 14.13 -12.04 7.82
CA LEU A 121 12.87 -12.66 8.27
C LEU A 121 11.64 -12.08 7.56
N TRP A 122 11.82 -11.05 6.73
CA TRP A 122 10.73 -10.43 6.00
C TRP A 122 10.32 -11.29 4.79
N GLU A 123 9.16 -11.92 4.89
CA GLU A 123 8.59 -12.75 3.81
C GLU A 123 7.62 -11.97 2.90
N GLY A 124 7.48 -10.65 3.11
CA GLY A 124 6.60 -9.80 2.31
C GLY A 124 5.22 -9.54 2.90
N PHE A 125 4.84 -10.13 4.03
CA PHE A 125 3.49 -10.00 4.60
C PHE A 125 3.55 -9.63 6.10
N VAL A 126 2.38 -9.36 6.71
CA VAL A 126 2.20 -8.95 8.12
C VAL A 126 3.28 -9.51 9.05
N LYS A 127 3.93 -8.61 9.81
CA LYS A 127 4.93 -8.98 10.81
C LYS A 127 4.28 -9.92 11.81
N ARG A 128 4.83 -11.13 11.97
CA ARG A 128 4.34 -12.06 13.01
C ARG A 128 4.57 -11.39 14.37
N ARG A 129 3.50 -11.29 15.18
CA ARG A 129 3.62 -10.88 16.58
C ARG A 129 4.30 -12.05 17.32
N ASP A 130 5.44 -11.78 17.94
CA ASP A 130 6.10 -12.70 18.86
C ASP A 130 5.29 -12.85 20.16
#